data_AF-A0A9E0HZK6-F1
#
_entry.id   AF-A0A9E0HZK6-F1
#
_cell.length_a   1.000
_cell.length_b   1.000
_cell.length_c   1.000
_cell.angle_alpha   90.00
_cell.angle_beta   90.00
_cell.angle_gamma   90.00
#
_symmetry.space_group_name_H-M   'P 1'
#
loop_
_entity.id
_entity.type
_entity.pdbx_description
1 polymer ?
#
loop_
_entity_poly.entity_id
_entity_poly.type
_entity_poly.pdbx_seq_one_letter_code
_entity_poly.pdbx_strand_id
1 'polypeptide(L)' 'MSIDQLKDSLADYAKDIKLNLSNLMGEEALSQQQLWGTFLACALATRQEDVIRAIATEASSKLSPEAR' A
#
# COMPACT_ATOMS: atom_id res chain seq x y z
N MET A 1 1.87 -12.04 1.08
CA MET A 1 0.46 -11.65 1.08
C MET A 1 0.30 -10.55 0.06
N SER A 2 -0.72 -10.59 -0.80
CA SER A 2 -1.02 -9.51 -1.74
C SER A 2 -1.82 -8.39 -1.06
N ILE A 3 -1.93 -7.22 -1.71
CA ILE A 3 -2.76 -6.12 -1.20
C ILE A 3 -4.24 -6.51 -1.19
N ASP A 4 -4.71 -7.32 -2.15
CA ASP A 4 -6.07 -7.85 -2.13
C ASP A 4 -6.31 -8.76 -0.92
N GLN A 5 -5.37 -9.65 -0.61
CA GLN A 5 -5.43 -10.47 0.60
C GLN A 5 -5.41 -9.61 1.88
N LEU A 6 -4.61 -8.54 1.92
CA LEU A 6 -4.64 -7.58 3.03
C LEU A 6 -6.02 -6.97 3.19
N LYS A 7 -6.62 -6.48 2.10
CA LYS A 7 -7.96 -5.89 2.08
C LYS A 7 -9.05 -6.87 2.49
N ASP A 8 -8.89 -8.16 2.18
CA ASP A 8 -9.84 -9.20 2.55
C ASP A 8 -9.67 -9.68 4.00
N SER A 9 -8.50 -9.46 4.60
CA SER A 9 -8.26 -9.73 6.03
C SER A 9 -8.90 -8.69 6.96
N LEU A 10 -9.28 -7.51 6.44
CA LEU A 10 -9.92 -6.46 7.22
C LEU A 10 -11.36 -6.86 7.56
N ALA A 11 -11.69 -6.82 8.86
CA ALA A 11 -13.02 -7.10 9.36
C ALA A 11 -14.06 -6.04 8.91
N ASP A 12 -15.35 -6.38 8.99
CA ASP A 12 -16.46 -5.54 8.50
C ASP A 12 -16.47 -4.12 9.11
N TYR A 13 -16.08 -3.98 10.38
CA TYR A 13 -16.01 -2.68 11.04
C TYR A 13 -14.93 -1.75 10.43
N ALA A 14 -13.99 -2.30 9.66
CA ALA A 14 -12.90 -1.57 9.00
C ALA A 14 -13.18 -1.29 7.52
N LYS A 15 -14.45 -1.36 7.09
CA LYS A 15 -14.87 -1.13 5.70
C LYS A 15 -14.33 0.17 5.11
N ASP A 16 -14.33 1.25 5.89
CA ASP A 16 -13.84 2.55 5.41
C ASP A 16 -12.33 2.54 5.13
N ILE A 17 -11.55 1.77 5.89
CA ILE A 17 -10.11 1.60 5.65
C ILE A 17 -9.89 0.88 4.32
N LYS A 18 -10.66 -0.19 4.05
CA LYS A 18 -10.60 -0.92 2.77
C LYS A 18 -10.96 -0.03 1.57
N LEU A 19 -11.99 0.80 1.72
CA LEU A 19 -12.43 1.74 0.69
C LEU A 19 -11.36 2.81 0.45
N ASN A 20 -10.86 3.46 1.50
CA ASN A 20 -9.85 4.49 1.39
C ASN A 20 -8.54 3.98 0.78
N LEU A 21 -8.10 2.77 1.16
CA LEU A 21 -6.92 2.15 0.55
C LEU A 21 -7.13 1.94 -0.95
N SER A 22 -8.31 1.47 -1.36
CA SER A 22 -8.62 1.27 -2.78
C SER A 22 -8.65 2.59 -3.55
N ASN A 23 -9.25 3.63 -2.97
CA ASN A 23 -9.33 4.95 -3.59
C ASN A 23 -7.95 5.59 -3.74
N LEU A 24 -7.10 5.52 -2.69
CA LEU A 24 -5.75 6.08 -2.72
C LEU A 24 -4.84 5.38 -3.74
N MET A 25 -5.04 4.10 -4.03
CA MET A 25 -4.23 3.39 -5.01
C MET A 25 -4.56 3.75 -6.47
N GLY A 26 -5.75 4.29 -6.72
CA GLY A 26 -6.20 4.72 -8.04
C GLY A 26 -6.22 6.24 -8.23
N GLU A 27 -5.64 6.99 -7.30
CA GLU A 27 -5.55 8.44 -7.38
C GLU A 27 -4.45 8.87 -8.37
N GLU A 28 -4.57 10.08 -8.93
CA GLU A 28 -3.69 10.58 -10.01
C GLU A 28 -3.01 11.93 -9.68
N ALA A 29 -3.15 12.43 -8.46
CA ALA A 29 -2.51 13.65 -8.00
C ALA A 29 -0.99 13.49 -7.79
N LEU A 30 -0.52 12.27 -7.46
CA LEU A 30 0.90 11.97 -7.34
C LEU A 30 1.43 11.21 -8.56
N SER A 31 2.71 11.45 -8.90
CA SER A 31 3.40 10.57 -9.85
C SER A 31 3.51 9.15 -9.29
N GLN A 32 3.66 8.15 -10.16
CA GLN A 32 3.76 6.75 -9.73
C GLN A 32 4.89 6.52 -8.71
N GLN A 33 6.04 7.17 -8.86
CA GLN A 33 7.15 7.08 -7.88
C GLN A 33 6.76 7.68 -6.52
N GLN A 34 6.12 8.85 -6.51
CA GLN A 34 5.69 9.52 -5.28
C GLN A 34 4.60 8.72 -4.56
N LEU A 35 3.63 8.19 -5.30
CA LEU A 35 2.53 7.41 -4.74
C LEU A 35 3.06 6.15 -4.05
N TRP A 36 3.83 5.33 -4.78
CA TRP A 36 4.32 4.07 -4.26
C TRP A 36 5.43 4.24 -3.21
N GLY A 37 6.23 5.29 -3.31
CA GLY A 37 7.21 5.64 -2.28
C GLY A 37 6.54 6.06 -0.98
N THR A 38 5.45 6.83 -1.07
CA THR A 38 4.63 7.22 0.08
C THR A 38 3.98 5.99 0.72
N PHE A 39 3.37 5.10 -0.06
CA PHE A 39 2.80 3.85 0.44
C PHE A 39 3.85 3.01 1.17
N LEU A 40 5.02 2.81 0.58
CA LEU A 40 6.09 2.01 1.17
C LEU A 40 6.60 2.63 2.47
N ALA A 41 6.89 3.93 2.49
CA ALA A 41 7.33 4.64 3.69
C ALA A 41 6.29 4.56 4.81
N CYS A 42 5.01 4.80 4.51
CA CYS A 42 3.91 4.69 5.47
C CYS A 42 3.77 3.25 5.99
N ALA A 43 3.84 2.24 5.11
CA ALA A 43 3.76 0.84 5.50
C ALA A 43 4.87 0.47 6.50
N LEU A 44 6.13 0.86 6.22
CA LEU A 44 7.26 0.67 7.12
C LEU A 44 7.07 1.36 8.47
N ALA A 45 6.50 2.57 8.46
CA ALA A 45 6.22 3.33 9.68
C ALA A 45 5.18 2.64 10.58
N THR A 46 4.25 1.85 10.03
CA THR A 46 3.26 1.10 10.83
C THR A 46 3.85 -0.01 11.68
N ARG A 47 5.05 -0.51 11.34
CA ARG A 47 5.68 -1.70 11.95
C ARG A 47 4.83 -2.97 11.91
N GLN A 48 3.85 -3.05 11.01
CA GLN A 48 3.04 -4.24 10.83
C GLN A 48 3.58 -5.05 9.63
N GLU A 49 4.03 -6.28 9.90
CA GLU A 49 4.72 -7.14 8.93
C GLU A 49 3.90 -7.48 7.67
N ASP A 50 2.62 -7.83 7.83
CA ASP A 50 1.69 -8.15 6.76
C ASP A 50 1.42 -6.95 5.85
N VAL A 51 1.25 -5.75 6.43
CA VAL A 51 1.09 -4.49 5.69
C VAL A 51 2.36 -4.17 4.91
N ILE A 52 3.53 -4.25 5.56
CA ILE A 52 4.84 -4.03 4.94
C ILE A 52 5.02 -5.00 3.76
N ARG A 53 4.76 -6.30 3.97
CA ARG A 53 4.96 -7.33 2.96
C ARG A 53 4.04 -7.12 1.76
N ALA A 54 2.78 -6.77 1.97
CA ALA A 54 1.83 -6.53 0.88
C ALA A 54 2.23 -5.30 0.04
N ILE A 55 2.52 -4.18 0.70
CA ILE A 55 2.87 -2.93 0.01
C ILE A 55 4.24 -3.04 -0.69
N ALA A 56 5.26 -3.57 -0.01
CA ALA A 56 6.60 -3.71 -0.58
C ALA A 56 6.62 -4.62 -1.82
N THR A 57 5.80 -5.68 -1.82
CA THR A 57 5.67 -6.58 -2.98
C THR A 57 5.21 -5.82 -4.21
N GLU A 58 4.12 -5.05 -4.09
CA GLU A 58 3.58 -4.30 -5.22
C GLU A 58 4.49 -3.13 -5.63
N ALA A 59 4.99 -2.36 -4.64
CA ALA A 59 5.87 -1.21 -4.85
C ALA A 59 7.17 -1.59 -5.59
N SER A 60 7.67 -2.83 -5.41
CA SER A 60 8.89 -3.30 -6.08
C SER A 60 8.82 -3.21 -7.61
N SER A 61 7.63 -3.32 -8.21
CA SER A 61 7.43 -3.19 -9.66
C SER A 61 7.22 -1.75 -10.15
N LYS A 62 7.00 -0.82 -9.21
CA LYS A 62 6.60 0.56 -9.46
C LYS A 62 7.69 1.58 -9.11
N LEU A 63 8.63 1.18 -8.25
CA LEU A 63 9.74 2.00 -7.77
C LEU A 63 11.06 1.64 -8.46
N SER A 64 11.87 2.66 -8.73
CA SER A 64 13.25 2.45 -9.17
C SER A 64 14.06 1.83 -8.04
N PRO A 65 15.21 1.18 -8.32
CA PRO A 65 16.04 0.57 -7.28
C PRO A 65 16.45 1.55 -6.17
N GLU A 66 16.73 2.81 -6.52
CA GLU A 66 17.16 3.86 -5.59
C GLU A 66 16.02 4.38 -4.70
N ALA A 67 14.77 4.13 -5.09
CA ALA A 67 13.57 4.58 -4.39
C ALA A 67 12.92 3.52 -3.47
N ARG A 68 13.51 2.32 -3.37
CA ARG A 68 13.01 1.19 -2.57
C ARG A 68 13.55 1.18 -1.15
#